data_AF-A0A820SIS0-F1
#
_entry.id   AF-A0A820SIS0-F1
#
_cell.length_a   1.000
_cell.length_b   1.000
_cell.length_c   1.000
_cell.angle_alpha   90.00
_cell.angle_beta   90.00
_cell.angle_gamma   90.00
#
_symmetry.space_group_name_H-M   'P 1'
#
loop_
_entity.id
_entity.type
_entity.pdbx_description
1 polymer ?
#
loop_
_entity_poly.entity_id
_entity_poly.type
_entity_poly.pdbx_seq_one_letter_code
_entity_poly.pdbx_strand_id
1 'polypeptide(L)'
;MILDFNGLGYVSLFNLVLCRIWQFIDHGIWYGAVSVMFWASFERHILIFHPRLVATTRRRLFIHYIPLAFFSLYTPMLFFYLIFLYSCGQTFAATE
;
A
#
# COMPACT_ATOMS: atom_id res chain seq x y z
N MET A 1 16.94 -8.72 -11.46
CA MET A 1 17.40 -8.38 -10.09
C MET A 1 17.68 -9.64 -9.25
N ILE A 2 16.73 -10.56 -9.06
CA ILE A 2 17.00 -11.86 -8.39
C ILE A 2 18.00 -12.73 -9.19
N LEU A 3 17.93 -12.65 -10.53
CA LEU A 3 18.83 -13.38 -11.44
C LEU A 3 20.31 -12.96 -11.31
N ASP A 4 20.61 -11.69 -10.99
CA ASP A 4 21.99 -11.22 -10.81
C ASP A 4 22.56 -11.62 -9.44
N PHE A 5 21.74 -11.59 -8.38
CA PHE A 5 22.18 -11.95 -7.03
C PHE A 5 22.64 -13.42 -6.95
N ASN A 6 21.94 -14.33 -7.62
CA ASN A 6 22.30 -15.75 -7.65
C ASN A 6 23.56 -16.06 -8.47
N GLY A 7 23.99 -15.17 -9.36
CA GLY A 7 25.19 -15.36 -10.19
C GLY A 7 26.42 -14.62 -9.70
N LEU A 8 26.24 -13.41 -9.16
CA LEU A 8 27.34 -12.47 -8.85
C LEU A 8 27.54 -12.25 -7.34
N GLY A 9 26.59 -12.66 -6.50
CA GLY A 9 26.62 -12.42 -5.05
C GLY A 9 26.40 -10.95 -4.65
N TYR A 10 26.21 -10.05 -5.62
CA TYR A 10 25.87 -8.64 -5.40
C TYR A 10 24.86 -8.17 -6.44
N VAL A 11 24.12 -7.12 -6.11
CA VAL A 11 23.14 -6.52 -7.02
C VAL A 11 23.81 -5.41 -7.82
N SER A 12 23.96 -5.59 -9.14
CA SER A 12 24.74 -4.70 -10.02
C SER A 12 24.16 -3.29 -10.18
N LEU A 13 22.85 -3.11 -9.96
CA LEU A 13 22.14 -1.82 -10.03
C LEU A 13 21.76 -1.34 -8.62
N PHE A 14 22.75 -1.03 -7.80
CA PHE A 14 22.53 -0.50 -6.45
C PHE A 14 22.29 1.02 -6.48
N ASN A 15 21.12 1.44 -6.98
CA ASN A 15 20.67 2.84 -6.88
C ASN A 15 19.69 2.99 -5.70
N LEU A 16 20.05 3.83 -4.73
CA LEU A 16 19.25 4.09 -3.51
C LEU A 16 17.81 4.54 -3.82
N VAL A 17 17.61 5.30 -4.90
CA VAL A 17 16.29 5.77 -5.32
C VAL A 17 15.46 4.61 -5.86
N LEU A 18 16.05 3.76 -6.71
CA LEU A 18 15.37 2.57 -7.23
C LEU A 18 15.00 1.59 -6.12
N CYS A 19 15.85 1.43 -5.11
CA CYS A 19 15.57 0.58 -3.94
C CYS A 19 14.33 1.09 -3.17
N ARG A 20 14.26 2.40 -2.90
CA ARG A 20 13.09 3.00 -2.22
C ARG A 20 11.81 2.92 -3.05
N ILE A 21 11.90 3.13 -4.37
CA ILE A 21 10.76 2.97 -5.28
C ILE A 21 10.28 1.51 -5.28
N TRP A 22 11.21 0.55 -5.35
CA TRP A 22 10.87 -0.87 -5.32
C TRP A 22 10.19 -1.25 -4.00
N GLN A 23 10.75 -0.81 -2.87
CA GLN A 23 10.15 -1.03 -1.56
C GLN A 23 8.74 -0.41 -1.44
N PHE A 24 8.52 0.75 -2.05
CA PHE A 24 7.21 1.38 -2.09
C PHE A 24 6.21 0.59 -2.94
N ILE A 25 6.62 0.06 -4.09
CA ILE A 25 5.77 -0.79 -4.92
C ILE A 25 5.45 -2.10 -4.18
N ASP A 26 6.46 -2.75 -3.60
CA ASP A 26 6.32 -4.05 -2.97
C ASP A 26 5.48 -3.99 -1.69
N HIS A 27 5.70 -3.00 -0.81
CA HIS A 27 4.91 -2.89 0.42
C HIS A 27 3.73 -1.93 0.26
N GLY A 28 3.96 -0.72 -0.22
CA GLY A 28 2.91 0.31 -0.29
C GLY A 28 1.75 -0.08 -1.19
N ILE A 29 2.04 -0.50 -2.43
CA ILE A 29 1.00 -0.89 -3.39
C ILE A 29 0.37 -2.24 -3.00
N TRP A 30 1.16 -3.21 -2.56
CA TRP A 30 0.63 -4.52 -2.15
C TRP A 30 -0.33 -4.41 -0.96
N TYR A 31 0.08 -3.76 0.13
CA TYR A 31 -0.81 -3.53 1.27
C TYR A 31 -1.99 -2.62 0.92
N GLY A 32 -1.80 -1.67 -0.01
CA GLY A 32 -2.89 -0.89 -0.59
C GLY A 32 -3.94 -1.76 -1.28
N ALA A 33 -3.51 -2.69 -2.12
CA ALA A 33 -4.40 -3.63 -2.80
C ALA A 33 -5.15 -4.52 -1.80
N VAL A 34 -4.47 -5.03 -0.76
CA VAL A 34 -5.10 -5.81 0.32
C VAL A 34 -6.15 -4.97 1.07
N SER A 35 -5.86 -3.70 1.36
CA SER A 35 -6.78 -2.78 2.05
C SER A 35 -8.04 -2.50 1.22
N VAL A 36 -7.88 -2.26 -0.08
CA VAL A 36 -9.01 -2.05 -1.00
C VAL A 36 -9.84 -3.33 -1.14
N MET A 37 -9.19 -4.49 -1.26
CA MET A 37 -9.89 -5.78 -1.35
C MET A 37 -10.68 -6.11 -0.07
N PHE A 38 -10.13 -5.79 1.09
CA PHE A 38 -10.83 -5.89 2.37
C PHE A 38 -12.12 -5.07 2.34
N TRP A 39 -12.04 -3.78 1.99
CA TRP A 39 -13.22 -2.93 1.93
C TRP A 39 -14.22 -3.37 0.86
N ALA A 40 -13.76 -3.70 -0.34
CA ALA A 40 -14.62 -4.17 -1.43
C ALA A 40 -15.40 -5.44 -1.04
N SER A 41 -14.78 -6.34 -0.27
CA SER A 41 -15.45 -7.55 0.24
C SER A 41 -16.50 -7.20 1.28
N PHE A 42 -16.19 -6.28 2.20
CA PHE A 42 -17.14 -5.78 3.19
C PHE A 42 -18.33 -5.06 2.55
N GLU A 43 -18.05 -4.25 1.54
CA GLU A 43 -19.07 -3.54 0.78
C GLU A 43 -20.02 -4.52 0.06
N ARG A 44 -19.49 -5.55 -0.62
CA ARG A 44 -20.31 -6.60 -1.23
C ARG A 44 -21.19 -7.31 -0.19
N HIS A 45 -20.66 -7.57 1.00
CA HIS A 45 -21.44 -8.15 2.08
C HIS A 45 -22.62 -7.24 2.48
N ILE A 46 -22.39 -5.93 2.66
CA ILE A 46 -23.45 -4.96 2.96
C ILE A 46 -24.48 -4.90 1.82
N LEU A 47 -24.05 -4.89 0.56
CA LEU A 47 -24.95 -4.80 -0.59
C LEU A 47 -25.89 -6.02 -0.70
N ILE A 48 -25.38 -7.22 -0.39
CA ILE A 48 -26.15 -8.46 -0.46
C ILE A 48 -27.13 -8.58 0.72
N PHE A 49 -26.64 -8.41 1.95
CA PHE A 49 -27.44 -8.67 3.16
C PHE A 49 -28.26 -7.46 3.63
N HIS A 50 -27.86 -6.25 3.24
CA HIS A 50 -28.49 -5.00 3.67
C HIS A 50 -28.70 -3.99 2.52
N PRO A 51 -29.43 -4.36 1.44
CA PRO A 51 -29.59 -3.51 0.25
C PRO A 51 -30.26 -2.15 0.54
N ARG A 52 -31.09 -2.06 1.60
CA ARG A 52 -31.74 -0.82 2.02
C ARG A 52 -30.77 0.25 2.54
N LEU A 53 -29.55 -0.12 2.93
CA LEU A 53 -28.53 0.83 3.37
C LEU A 53 -27.96 1.67 2.22
N VAL A 54 -27.95 1.14 0.99
CA VAL A 54 -27.35 1.79 -0.18
C VAL A 54 -28.40 2.36 -1.14
N ALA A 55 -29.68 2.30 -0.78
CA ALA A 55 -30.81 2.69 -1.64
C ALA A 55 -30.85 4.19 -2.01
N THR A 56 -30.16 5.07 -1.28
CA THR A 56 -30.15 6.52 -1.55
C THR A 56 -28.78 7.00 -2.01
N THR A 57 -28.77 7.94 -2.95
CA THR A 57 -27.54 8.49 -3.56
C THR A 57 -26.57 9.06 -2.53
N ARG A 58 -27.10 9.72 -1.48
CA ARG A 58 -26.30 10.21 -0.35
C ARG A 58 -25.64 9.06 0.41
N ARG A 59 -26.38 8.01 0.77
CA ARG A 59 -25.81 6.85 1.48
C ARG A 59 -24.81 6.09 0.63
N ARG A 60 -25.03 5.99 -0.67
CA ARG A 60 -24.06 5.43 -1.61
C ARG A 60 -22.75 6.22 -1.61
N LEU A 61 -22.78 7.56 -1.52
CA LEU A 61 -21.56 8.37 -1.37
C LEU A 61 -20.78 8.01 -0.10
N PHE A 62 -21.47 7.92 1.04
CA PHE A 62 -20.85 7.63 2.33
C PHE A 62 -20.40 6.17 2.52
N ILE A 63 -21.07 5.21 1.91
CA ILE A 63 -20.81 3.77 2.11
C ILE A 63 -19.90 3.20 1.02
N HIS A 64 -20.02 3.67 -0.23
CA HIS A 64 -19.20 3.16 -1.33
C HIS A 64 -18.00 4.06 -1.59
N TYR A 65 -18.23 5.32 -1.95
CA TYR A 65 -17.18 6.17 -2.50
C TYR A 65 -16.18 6.67 -1.45
N ILE A 66 -16.66 7.17 -0.30
CA ILE A 66 -15.78 7.71 0.75
C ILE A 66 -14.82 6.65 1.30
N PRO A 67 -15.30 5.46 1.71
CA PRO A 67 -14.40 4.47 2.30
C PRO A 67 -13.47 3.87 1.25
N LEU A 68 -13.94 3.64 0.02
CA LEU A 68 -13.08 3.16 -1.06
C LEU A 68 -11.95 4.16 -1.37
N ALA A 69 -12.25 5.47 -1.39
CA ALA A 69 -11.25 6.53 -1.54
C ALA A 69 -10.29 6.58 -0.35
N PHE A 70 -10.80 6.39 0.87
CA PHE A 70 -9.97 6.31 2.06
C PHE A 70 -8.98 5.14 1.98
N PHE A 71 -9.45 3.91 1.74
CA PHE A 71 -8.56 2.74 1.66
C PHE A 71 -7.61 2.76 0.47
N SER A 72 -8.01 3.37 -0.65
CA SER A 72 -7.16 3.48 -1.84
C SER A 72 -6.06 4.53 -1.69
N LEU A 73 -6.28 5.59 -0.91
CA LEU A 73 -5.30 6.68 -0.73
C LEU A 73 -4.49 6.54 0.55
N TYR A 74 -5.13 6.14 1.66
CA TYR A 74 -4.50 6.12 2.98
C TYR A 74 -3.27 5.21 3.02
N THR A 75 -3.42 3.96 2.59
CA THR A 75 -2.33 2.97 2.65
C THR A 75 -1.13 3.38 1.79
N PRO A 76 -1.27 3.71 0.50
CA PRO A 76 -0.12 4.17 -0.28
C PRO A 76 0.44 5.50 0.24
N MET A 77 -0.38 6.44 0.72
CA MET A 77 0.15 7.69 1.31
C MET A 77 0.98 7.43 2.56
N LEU A 78 0.53 6.51 3.43
CA LEU A 78 1.26 6.12 4.63
C LEU A 78 2.62 5.52 4.28
N PHE A 79 2.66 4.55 3.36
CA PHE A 79 3.93 3.95 2.93
C PHE A 79 4.83 4.93 2.18
N PHE A 80 4.26 5.87 1.42
CA PHE A 80 5.02 6.94 0.79
C PHE A 80 5.71 7.80 1.86
N TYR A 81 4.97 8.23 2.89
CA TYR A 81 5.54 8.97 4.00
C TYR A 81 6.62 8.17 4.73
N LEU A 82 6.37 6.92 5.07
CA LEU A 82 7.30 6.07 5.81
C LEU A 82 8.60 5.77 5.05
N ILE A 83 8.57 5.67 3.72
CA ILE A 83 9.74 5.29 2.92
C ILE A 83 10.54 6.52 2.45
N PHE A 84 9.85 7.60 2.06
CA PHE A 84 10.52 8.77 1.48
C PHE A 84 10.78 9.88 2.49
N LEU A 85 9.86 10.12 3.42
CA LEU A 85 9.88 11.30 4.30
C LEU A 85 10.34 10.96 5.72
N TYR A 86 10.00 9.77 6.21
CA TYR A 86 10.40 9.33 7.53
C TYR A 86 11.87 8.90 7.50
N SER A 87 12.75 9.82 7.90
CA SER A 87 14.14 9.48 8.19
C SER A 87 14.17 8.70 9.50
N CYS A 88 14.08 7.38 9.39
CA CYS A 88 14.44 6.53 10.51
C CYS A 88 15.93 6.79 10.78
N GLY A 89 16.25 7.37 11.94
CA GLY A 89 17.61 7.59 12.42
C GLY A 89 18.27 6.24 12.64
N GLN A 90 18.68 5.60 11.57
CA GLN A 90 19.37 4.33 11.60
C GLN A 90 20.81 4.60 12.01
N THR A 91 21.06 4.67 13.32
CA THR A 91 22.38 4.44 13.89
C THR A 91 22.70 2.95 13.72
N PHE A 92 22.90 2.50 12.49
CA PHE A 92 23.72 1.33 12.26
C PHE A 92 25.15 1.80 12.49
N ALA A 93 25.62 1.72 13.73
CA ALA A 93 27.04 1.73 13.98
C ALA A 93 27.61 0.54 13.19
N ALA A 94 28.22 0.81 12.05
CA ALA A 94 29.13 -0.12 11.42
C ALA A 94 30.28 -0.27 12.41
N THR A 95 30.16 -1.21 13.34
CA THR A 95 31.33 -1.71 14.06
C THR A 95 32.15 -2.47 13.04
N GLU A 96 33.34 -1.92 12.81
CA GLU A 96 34.45 -2.44 12.02
C GLU A 96 34.73 -3.93 12.25
#